data_AF-A0A1G6ADU6-F1
#
_entry.id   AF-A0A1G6ADU6-F1
#
_cell.length_a   1.000
_cell.length_b   1.000
_cell.length_c   1.000
_cell.angle_alpha   90.00
_cell.angle_beta   90.00
_cell.angle_gamma   90.00
#
_symmetry.space_group_name_H-M   'P 1'
#
loop_
_entity.id
_entity.type
_entity.pdbx_description
1 polymer ?
#
loop_
_entity_poly.entity_id
_entity_poly.type
_entity_poly.pdbx_seq_one_letter_code
_entity_poly.pdbx_strand_id
1 'polypeptide(L)'
;MLLQSHADFADSYIKPIGTIFLNLLKFIVVPIVLFSIMAGIISMSDIRKVGSIGIKTVCYYLCTTAVAIVIGLVGGNLFKGFFPILETSELSYEASEGVPFMDTVVNIFPSNFVAPLSEATMLQVIVMALLIGFAIILVGDEAAPAVKGINSFNAIFMKCMEMILKLSPIGVFCLICPVVATNGAAIIGSLAMVLLTAYICYFMHMLIVYSFAVKVMGA
;
A
#
# COMPACT_ATOMS: atom_id res chain seq x y z
N MET A 1 -26.63 13.22 -14.29
CA MET A 1 -27.80 14.12 -14.22
C MET A 1 -28.43 14.22 -12.83
N LEU A 2 -28.99 13.17 -12.20
CA LEU A 2 -29.63 13.30 -10.86
C LEU A 2 -28.66 13.58 -9.67
N LEU A 3 -27.44 13.02 -9.70
CA LEU A 3 -26.43 13.26 -8.65
C LEU A 3 -25.68 14.58 -8.82
N GLN A 4 -25.55 15.07 -10.06
CA GLN A 4 -24.83 16.32 -10.36
C GLN A 4 -25.56 17.55 -9.82
N SER A 5 -26.89 17.53 -9.79
CA SER A 5 -27.70 18.59 -9.18
C SER A 5 -27.66 18.59 -7.64
N HIS A 6 -27.03 17.58 -7.03
CA HIS A 6 -26.94 17.40 -5.57
C HIS A 6 -25.50 17.10 -5.14
N ALA A 7 -24.49 17.64 -5.86
CA ALA A 7 -23.09 17.42 -5.53
C ALA A 7 -22.75 17.86 -4.10
N ASP A 8 -23.34 18.96 -3.63
CA ASP A 8 -23.17 19.46 -2.27
C ASP A 8 -23.69 18.49 -1.21
N PHE A 9 -24.77 17.76 -1.50
CA PHE A 9 -25.30 16.72 -0.62
C PHE A 9 -24.35 15.53 -0.54
N ALA A 10 -23.81 15.09 -1.69
CA ALA A 10 -22.84 14.00 -1.74
C ALA A 10 -21.55 14.37 -0.97
N ASP A 11 -21.06 15.60 -1.11
CA ASP A 11 -19.86 16.06 -0.39
C ASP A 11 -20.13 16.24 1.12
N SER A 12 -21.30 16.76 1.50
CA SER A 12 -21.61 17.06 2.91
C SER A 12 -22.05 15.86 3.73
N TYR A 13 -22.75 14.89 3.14
CA TYR A 13 -23.39 13.78 3.89
C TYR A 13 -22.88 12.39 3.50
N ILE A 14 -22.46 12.18 2.25
CA ILE A 14 -21.99 10.86 1.80
C ILE A 14 -20.47 10.72 2.00
N LYS A 15 -19.69 11.73 1.59
CA LYS A 15 -18.23 11.74 1.72
C LYS A 15 -17.72 11.51 3.14
N PRO A 16 -18.32 12.07 4.22
CA PRO A 16 -17.84 11.83 5.57
C PRO A 16 -17.83 10.34 5.95
N ILE A 17 -18.78 9.54 5.46
CA ILE A 17 -18.81 8.09 5.69
C ILE A 17 -17.61 7.42 5.01
N GLY A 18 -17.27 7.84 3.79
CA GLY A 18 -16.07 7.39 3.08
C GLY A 18 -14.79 7.80 3.79
N THR A 19 -14.74 9.03 4.32
CA THR A 19 -13.60 9.53 5.11
C THR A 19 -13.43 8.74 6.42
N ILE A 20 -14.53 8.40 7.11
CA ILE A 20 -14.48 7.52 8.29
C ILE A 20 -13.87 6.17 7.92
N PHE A 21 -14.28 5.57 6.80
CA PHE A 21 -13.70 4.31 6.32
C PHE A 21 -12.20 4.44 6.04
N LEU A 22 -11.75 5.50 5.36
CA LEU A 22 -10.31 5.75 5.14
C LEU A 22 -9.55 5.96 6.44
N ASN A 23 -10.14 6.64 7.42
CA ASN A 23 -9.53 6.85 8.72
C ASN A 23 -9.38 5.54 9.49
N LEU A 24 -10.38 4.64 9.43
CA LEU A 24 -10.29 3.31 10.02
C LEU A 24 -9.20 2.46 9.34
N LEU A 25 -9.06 2.54 8.01
CA LEU A 25 -7.96 1.89 7.30
C LEU A 25 -6.59 2.44 7.73
N LYS A 26 -6.44 3.77 7.80
CA LYS A 26 -5.19 4.39 8.28
C LYS A 26 -4.86 4.02 9.72
N PHE A 27 -5.88 3.97 10.59
CA PHE A 27 -5.75 3.58 11.99
C PHE A 27 -5.20 2.16 12.15
N ILE A 28 -5.69 1.20 11.35
CA ILE A 28 -5.30 -0.21 11.52
C ILE A 28 -3.92 -0.55 10.92
N VAL A 29 -3.47 0.20 9.91
CA VAL A 29 -2.27 -0.13 9.13
C VAL A 29 -0.97 -0.08 9.95
N VAL A 30 -0.78 0.89 10.83
CA VAL A 30 0.44 0.96 11.67
C VAL A 30 0.56 -0.23 12.64
N PRO A 31 -0.43 -0.48 13.52
CA PRO A 31 -0.31 -1.56 14.50
C PRO A 31 -0.29 -2.94 13.86
N ILE A 32 -1.07 -3.18 12.79
CA ILE A 32 -1.06 -4.48 12.12
C ILE A 32 0.32 -4.79 11.52
N VAL A 33 0.97 -3.82 10.86
CA VAL A 33 2.31 -4.00 10.30
C VAL A 33 3.32 -4.26 11.42
N LEU A 34 3.29 -3.45 12.48
CA LEU A 34 4.19 -3.59 13.63
C LEU A 34 4.12 -5.02 14.23
N PHE A 35 2.93 -5.45 14.66
CA PHE A 35 2.77 -6.74 15.33
C PHE A 35 2.89 -7.93 14.38
N SER A 36 2.43 -7.81 13.12
CA SER A 36 2.54 -8.90 12.14
C SER A 36 3.99 -9.17 11.74
N ILE A 37 4.78 -8.12 11.50
CA ILE A 37 6.20 -8.28 11.20
C ILE A 37 6.95 -8.85 12.40
N MET A 38 6.73 -8.32 13.62
CA MET A 38 7.34 -8.88 14.84
C MET A 38 6.99 -10.37 15.01
N ALA A 39 5.71 -10.73 14.92
CA ALA A 39 5.26 -12.12 15.02
C ALA A 39 5.89 -13.01 13.93
N GLY A 40 5.96 -12.51 12.69
CA GLY A 40 6.58 -13.20 11.57
C GLY A 40 8.06 -13.49 11.82
N ILE A 41 8.83 -12.51 12.29
CA ILE A 41 10.25 -12.69 12.62
C ILE A 41 10.43 -13.69 13.75
N ILE A 42 9.68 -13.54 14.85
CA ILE A 42 9.74 -14.43 16.00
C ILE A 42 9.45 -15.88 15.59
N SER A 43 8.47 -16.10 14.70
CA SER A 43 8.11 -17.44 14.20
C SER A 43 9.23 -18.13 13.41
N MET A 44 10.11 -17.36 12.75
CA MET A 44 11.22 -17.91 11.98
C MET A 44 12.40 -18.36 12.86
N SER A 45 12.53 -17.84 14.09
CA SER A 45 13.59 -18.10 15.09
C SER A 45 15.05 -17.86 14.66
N ASP A 46 15.33 -17.73 13.36
CA ASP A 46 16.66 -17.60 12.77
C ASP A 46 16.80 -16.28 12.01
N ILE A 47 17.56 -15.35 12.58
CA ILE A 47 17.84 -14.02 12.05
C ILE A 47 18.55 -14.09 10.68
N ARG A 48 19.43 -15.09 10.47
CA ARG A 48 20.17 -15.24 9.20
C ARG A 48 19.22 -15.60 8.06
N LYS A 49 18.23 -16.44 8.34
CA LYS A 49 17.17 -16.76 7.36
C LYS A 49 16.40 -15.50 6.97
N VAL A 50 15.99 -14.69 7.94
CA VAL A 50 15.28 -13.42 7.69
C VAL A 50 16.10 -12.50 6.79
N GLY A 51 17.39 -12.28 7.09
CA GLY A 51 18.27 -11.46 6.26
C GLY A 51 18.42 -11.98 4.84
N SER A 52 18.60 -13.30 4.68
CA SER A 52 18.72 -13.95 3.38
C SER A 52 17.42 -13.87 2.55
N ILE A 53 16.26 -13.96 3.21
CA ILE A 53 14.94 -13.79 2.57
C ILE A 53 14.75 -12.33 2.19
N GLY A 54 15.12 -11.40 3.07
CA GLY A 54 15.03 -9.96 2.84
C GLY A 54 15.77 -9.53 1.58
N ILE A 55 17.05 -9.89 1.43
CA ILE A 55 17.83 -9.50 0.25
C ILE A 55 17.29 -10.14 -1.04
N LYS A 56 16.89 -11.42 -1.00
CA LYS A 56 16.23 -12.08 -2.13
C LYS A 56 14.93 -11.37 -2.53
N THR A 57 14.15 -10.95 -1.53
CA THR A 57 12.89 -10.23 -1.72
C THR A 57 13.11 -8.84 -2.31
N VAL A 58 14.13 -8.10 -1.85
CA VAL A 58 14.50 -6.80 -2.43
C VAL A 58 14.93 -6.96 -3.89
N CYS A 59 15.84 -7.89 -4.19
CA CYS A 59 16.26 -8.16 -5.57
C CYS A 59 15.07 -8.56 -6.45
N TYR A 60 14.20 -9.44 -5.94
CA TYR A 60 12.98 -9.84 -6.63
C TYR A 60 12.09 -8.63 -6.95
N TYR A 61 11.75 -7.81 -5.94
CA TYR A 61 10.89 -6.64 -6.16
C TYR A 61 11.52 -5.60 -7.07
N LEU A 62 12.83 -5.37 -7.01
CA LEU A 62 13.50 -4.45 -7.93
C LEU A 62 13.40 -4.93 -9.38
N CYS A 63 13.67 -6.22 -9.62
CA CYS A 63 13.55 -6.81 -10.96
C CYS A 63 12.11 -6.79 -11.47
N THR A 64 11.13 -7.22 -10.67
CA THR A 64 9.73 -7.23 -11.09
C THR A 64 9.20 -5.82 -11.31
N THR A 65 9.56 -4.86 -10.46
CA THR A 65 9.16 -3.45 -10.60
C THR A 65 9.75 -2.82 -11.85
N ALA A 66 11.03 -3.08 -12.17
CA ALA A 66 11.64 -2.59 -13.41
C ALA A 66 10.88 -3.09 -14.64
N VAL A 67 10.53 -4.39 -14.68
CA VAL A 67 9.73 -4.95 -15.78
C VAL A 67 8.31 -4.38 -15.79
N ALA A 68 7.68 -4.17 -14.63
CA ALA A 68 6.36 -3.54 -14.53
C ALA A 68 6.35 -2.12 -15.10
N ILE A 69 7.38 -1.32 -14.79
CA ILE A 69 7.55 0.04 -15.31
C ILE A 69 7.67 0.00 -16.84
N VAL A 70 8.48 -0.92 -17.40
CA VAL A 70 8.61 -1.05 -18.85
C VAL A 70 7.26 -1.40 -19.50
N ILE A 71 6.52 -2.37 -18.97
CA ILE A 71 5.19 -2.73 -19.47
C ILE A 71 4.22 -1.55 -19.38
N GLY A 72 4.21 -0.86 -18.24
CA GLY A 72 3.36 0.32 -18.02
C GLY A 72 3.69 1.47 -18.97
N LEU A 73 4.97 1.77 -19.20
CA LEU A 73 5.41 2.79 -20.14
C LEU A 73 5.07 2.43 -21.59
N VAL A 74 5.26 1.18 -21.99
CA VAL A 74 4.91 0.69 -23.33
C VAL A 74 3.40 0.77 -23.54
N GLY A 75 2.60 0.25 -22.59
CA GLY A 75 1.15 0.32 -22.65
C GLY A 75 0.64 1.76 -22.66
N GLY A 76 1.12 2.60 -21.75
CA GLY A 76 0.76 4.01 -21.68
C GLY A 76 1.05 4.76 -22.98
N ASN A 77 2.22 4.53 -23.60
CA ASN A 77 2.57 5.15 -24.87
C ASN A 77 1.76 4.62 -26.06
N LEU A 78 1.40 3.34 -26.05
CA LEU A 78 0.60 2.73 -27.11
C LEU A 78 -0.86 3.23 -27.10
N PHE A 79 -1.44 3.39 -25.91
CA PHE A 79 -2.84 3.78 -25.74
C PHE A 79 -3.05 5.28 -25.47
N LYS A 80 -1.99 6.10 -25.47
CA LYS A 80 -2.07 7.54 -25.18
C LYS A 80 -3.12 8.32 -25.98
N GLY A 81 -3.38 7.92 -27.23
CA GLY A 81 -4.37 8.56 -28.10
C GLY A 81 -5.82 8.28 -27.71
N PHE A 82 -6.07 7.31 -26.83
CA PHE A 82 -7.39 6.96 -26.31
C PHE A 82 -7.67 7.53 -24.92
N PHE A 83 -6.69 8.18 -24.31
CA PHE A 83 -6.86 8.80 -22.99
C PHE A 83 -7.56 10.15 -23.13
N PRO A 84 -8.42 10.51 -22.16
CA PRO A 84 -9.05 11.82 -22.17
C PRO A 84 -7.97 12.90 -22.04
N ILE A 85 -8.05 13.92 -22.90
CA ILE A 85 -7.25 15.12 -22.78
C ILE A 85 -7.87 15.92 -21.64
N LEU A 86 -7.24 15.87 -20.46
CA LEU A 86 -7.60 16.73 -19.35
C LEU A 86 -6.95 18.09 -19.59
N GLU A 87 -7.70 19.19 -19.47
CA GLU A 87 -7.13 20.53 -19.53
C GLU A 87 -6.22 20.74 -18.31
N THR A 88 -4.91 20.77 -18.55
CA THR A 88 -3.89 21.02 -17.52
C THR A 88 -3.41 22.47 -17.51
N SER A 89 -4.12 23.37 -18.21
CA SER A 89 -3.70 24.76 -18.46
C SER A 89 -3.53 25.62 -17.20
N GLU A 90 -4.09 25.20 -16.07
CA GLU A 90 -3.92 25.87 -14.76
C GLU A 90 -2.94 25.15 -13.80
N LEU A 91 -2.36 24.02 -14.21
CA LEU A 91 -1.44 23.25 -13.39
C LEU A 91 0.00 23.66 -13.70
N SER A 92 0.61 24.48 -12.84
CA SER A 92 2.06 24.66 -12.84
C SER A 92 2.73 23.37 -12.37
N TYR A 93 3.30 22.60 -13.29
CA TYR A 93 4.15 21.47 -12.92
C TYR A 93 5.54 21.98 -12.52
N GLU A 94 5.78 22.12 -11.22
CA GLU A 94 7.13 22.23 -10.71
C GLU A 94 7.69 20.82 -10.52
N ALA A 95 8.76 20.49 -11.24
CA ALA A 95 9.48 19.26 -11.02
C ALA A 95 10.09 19.31 -9.61
N SER A 96 9.53 18.53 -8.68
CA SER A 96 10.13 18.38 -7.35
C SER A 96 11.54 17.82 -7.52
N GLU A 97 12.53 18.47 -6.90
CA GLU A 97 13.86 17.88 -6.77
C GLU A 97 13.72 16.51 -6.11
N GLY A 98 14.27 15.49 -6.76
CA GLY A 98 14.24 14.13 -6.21
C GLY A 98 15.02 14.07 -4.90
N VAL A 99 14.47 13.38 -3.90
CA VAL A 99 15.19 13.11 -2.66
C VAL A 99 16.45 12.28 -3.00
N PRO A 100 17.65 12.71 -2.60
CA PRO A 100 18.86 11.94 -2.84
C PRO A 100 18.72 10.50 -2.34
N PHE A 101 19.33 9.55 -3.07
CA PHE A 101 19.22 8.14 -2.73
C PHE A 101 19.71 7.85 -1.30
N MET A 102 20.83 8.45 -0.89
CA MET A 102 21.37 8.27 0.46
C MET A 102 20.46 8.84 1.54
N ASP A 103 19.77 9.95 1.27
CA ASP A 103 18.80 10.51 2.21
C ASP A 103 17.59 9.58 2.36
N THR A 104 17.15 8.95 1.26
CA THR A 104 16.12 7.90 1.32
C THR A 104 16.57 6.74 2.21
N VAL A 105 17.82 6.29 2.09
CA VAL A 105 18.40 5.21 2.92
C VAL A 105 18.46 5.63 4.39
N VAL A 106 18.85 6.86 4.71
CA VAL A 106 18.89 7.36 6.09
C VAL A 106 17.47 7.43 6.68
N ASN A 107 16.49 7.91 5.89
CA ASN A 107 15.10 8.06 6.33
C ASN A 107 14.37 6.72 6.58
N ILE A 108 14.96 5.59 6.17
CA ILE A 108 14.50 4.24 6.53
C ILE A 108 14.62 4.00 8.04
N PHE A 109 15.67 4.54 8.66
CA PHE A 109 15.97 4.29 10.07
C PHE A 109 15.33 5.37 10.95
N PRO A 110 14.46 4.99 11.90
CA PRO A 110 13.82 5.97 12.78
C PRO A 110 14.82 6.61 13.73
N SER A 111 14.67 7.92 13.96
CA SER A 111 15.45 8.66 14.97
C SER A 111 14.89 8.55 16.38
N ASN A 112 13.63 8.09 16.52
CA ASN A 112 12.93 7.96 17.80
C ASN A 112 11.85 6.86 17.73
N PHE A 113 11.33 6.47 18.89
CA PHE A 113 10.39 5.34 19.00
C PHE A 113 8.94 5.69 18.63
N VAL A 114 8.50 6.93 18.87
CA VAL A 114 7.06 7.29 18.84
C VAL A 114 6.66 7.90 17.50
N ALA A 115 7.45 8.81 16.94
CA ALA A 115 7.15 9.50 15.69
C ALA A 115 6.81 8.53 14.55
N PRO A 116 7.52 7.40 14.36
CA PRO A 116 7.16 6.48 13.29
C PRO A 116 5.74 5.91 13.40
N LEU A 117 5.29 5.74 14.64
CA LEU A 117 3.96 5.23 14.95
C LEU A 117 2.88 6.29 14.80
N SER A 118 3.16 7.54 15.22
CA SER A 118 2.18 8.63 15.15
C SER A 118 2.05 9.24 13.76
N GLU A 119 3.16 9.35 13.04
CA GLU A 119 3.24 9.93 11.69
C GLU A 119 3.00 8.87 10.61
N ALA A 120 2.85 7.60 11.00
CA ALA A 120 2.63 6.47 10.11
C ALA A 120 3.71 6.33 9.01
N THR A 121 4.99 6.56 9.36
CA THR A 121 6.12 6.37 8.45
C THR A 121 6.42 4.88 8.30
N MET A 122 5.73 4.22 7.36
CA MET A 122 5.70 2.75 7.22
C MET A 122 7.08 2.08 7.21
N LEU A 123 8.03 2.65 6.47
CA LEU A 123 9.36 2.07 6.33
C LEU A 123 10.12 2.03 7.67
N GLN A 124 9.98 3.08 8.47
CA GLN A 124 10.54 3.16 9.82
C GLN A 124 9.83 2.21 10.79
N VAL A 125 8.50 2.09 10.68
CA VAL A 125 7.71 1.12 11.48
C VAL A 125 8.18 -0.31 11.20
N ILE A 126 8.44 -0.66 9.93
CA ILE A 126 8.95 -1.99 9.54
C ILE A 126 10.34 -2.21 10.16
N VAL A 127 11.26 -1.25 10.04
CA VAL A 127 12.62 -1.38 10.60
C VAL A 127 12.57 -1.54 12.11
N MET A 128 11.73 -0.76 12.80
CA MET A 128 11.52 -0.90 14.23
C MET A 128 10.96 -2.28 14.59
N ALA A 129 9.96 -2.78 13.86
CA ALA A 129 9.39 -4.11 14.07
C ALA A 129 10.45 -5.23 13.90
N LEU A 130 11.31 -5.11 12.89
CA LEU A 130 12.41 -6.04 12.66
C LEU A 130 13.43 -6.03 13.81
N LEU A 131 13.87 -4.84 14.25
CA LEU A 131 14.84 -4.69 15.33
C LEU A 131 14.30 -5.26 16.66
N ILE A 132 13.04 -4.96 17.00
CA ILE A 132 12.40 -5.49 18.21
C ILE A 132 12.22 -7.01 18.10
N GLY A 133 11.77 -7.51 16.94
CA GLY A 133 11.64 -8.95 16.69
C GLY A 133 12.98 -9.70 16.85
N PHE A 134 14.07 -9.15 16.33
CA PHE A 134 15.40 -9.70 16.52
C PHE A 134 15.87 -9.65 17.97
N ALA A 135 15.64 -8.53 18.68
CA ALA A 135 15.98 -8.41 20.09
C ALA A 135 15.26 -9.47 20.94
N ILE A 136 13.97 -9.73 20.68
CA ILE A 136 13.19 -10.77 21.36
C ILE A 136 13.78 -12.16 21.14
N ILE A 137 14.18 -12.49 19.91
CA ILE A 137 14.85 -13.76 19.60
C ILE A 137 16.18 -13.88 20.37
N LEU A 138 16.96 -12.79 20.45
CA LEU A 138 18.27 -12.78 21.11
C LEU A 138 18.16 -12.85 22.64
N VAL A 139 17.11 -12.28 23.24
CA VAL A 139 16.83 -12.40 24.68
C VAL A 139 16.44 -13.84 25.05
N GLY A 140 15.83 -14.59 24.13
CA GLY A 140 15.49 -16.00 24.35
C GLY A 140 14.32 -16.19 25.31
N ASP A 141 14.45 -17.15 26.23
CA ASP A 141 13.33 -17.63 27.06
C ASP A 141 12.73 -16.55 27.97
N GLU A 142 13.52 -15.56 28.41
CA GLU A 142 13.03 -14.44 29.22
C GLU A 142 11.98 -13.59 28.49
N ALA A 143 12.00 -13.58 27.15
CA ALA A 143 11.05 -12.84 26.33
C ALA A 143 9.75 -13.62 26.04
N ALA A 144 9.56 -14.83 26.56
CA ALA A 144 8.35 -15.63 26.34
C ALA A 144 7.02 -14.87 26.62
N PRO A 145 6.90 -14.04 27.66
CA PRO A 145 5.71 -13.21 27.87
C PRO A 145 5.48 -12.20 26.74
N ALA A 146 6.56 -11.59 26.23
CA ALA A 146 6.50 -10.64 25.12
C ALA A 146 6.05 -11.32 23.82
N VAL A 147 6.57 -12.52 23.54
CA VAL A 147 6.14 -13.34 22.38
C VAL A 147 4.64 -13.61 22.43
N LYS A 148 4.12 -14.02 23.60
CA LYS A 148 2.68 -14.26 23.78
C LYS A 148 1.86 -12.98 23.57
N GLY A 149 2.34 -11.85 24.09
CA GLY A 149 1.72 -10.53 23.90
C GLY A 149 1.64 -10.14 22.43
N ILE A 150 2.76 -10.23 21.71
CA ILE A 150 2.86 -9.90 20.27
C ILE A 150 1.92 -10.75 19.44
N ASN A 151 1.87 -12.06 19.67
CA ASN A 151 0.97 -12.96 18.95
C ASN A 151 -0.51 -12.64 19.24
N SER A 152 -0.82 -12.28 20.49
CA SER A 152 -2.18 -11.88 20.86
C SER A 152 -2.59 -10.57 20.18
N PHE A 153 -1.73 -9.56 20.19
CA PHE A 153 -1.98 -8.30 19.49
C PHE A 153 -2.07 -8.48 17.98
N ASN A 154 -1.19 -9.29 17.37
CA ASN A 154 -1.28 -9.61 15.95
C ASN A 154 -2.66 -10.20 15.60
N ALA A 155 -3.12 -11.20 16.36
CA ALA A 155 -4.45 -11.79 16.15
C ALA A 155 -5.59 -10.78 16.34
N ILE A 156 -5.52 -9.92 17.35
CA ILE A 156 -6.51 -8.87 17.60
C ILE A 156 -6.58 -7.89 16.42
N PHE A 157 -5.44 -7.36 15.97
CA PHE A 157 -5.40 -6.38 14.88
C PHE A 157 -5.75 -7.00 13.53
N MET A 158 -5.40 -8.27 13.29
CA MET A 158 -5.90 -9.03 12.14
C MET A 158 -7.43 -9.11 12.14
N LYS A 159 -8.06 -9.36 13.30
CA LYS A 159 -9.52 -9.39 13.41
C LYS A 159 -10.15 -8.00 13.23
N CYS A 160 -9.53 -6.95 13.76
CA CYS A 160 -9.93 -5.57 13.51
C CYS A 160 -9.90 -5.23 12.01
N MET A 161 -8.83 -5.61 11.30
CA MET A 161 -8.74 -5.43 9.85
C MET A 161 -9.88 -6.15 9.13
N GLU A 162 -10.20 -7.40 9.50
CA GLU A 162 -11.34 -8.12 8.90
C GLU A 162 -12.66 -7.38 9.10
N MET A 163 -12.91 -6.83 10.30
CA MET A 163 -14.12 -6.05 10.58
C MET A 163 -14.18 -4.77 9.73
N ILE A 164 -13.07 -4.05 9.60
CA ILE A 164 -12.99 -2.83 8.79
C ILE A 164 -13.19 -3.16 7.31
N LEU A 165 -12.57 -4.23 6.80
CA LEU A 165 -12.72 -4.63 5.39
C LEU A 165 -14.14 -5.05 5.02
N LYS A 166 -14.95 -5.54 5.97
CA LYS A 166 -16.39 -5.79 5.73
C LYS A 166 -17.17 -4.52 5.41
N LEU A 167 -16.70 -3.35 5.86
CA LEU A 167 -17.29 -2.05 5.54
C LEU A 167 -16.86 -1.52 4.17
N SER A 168 -15.89 -2.17 3.50
CA SER A 168 -15.32 -1.72 2.23
C SER A 168 -16.37 -1.42 1.14
N PRO A 169 -17.41 -2.23 0.91
CA PRO A 169 -18.41 -1.92 -0.12
C PRO A 169 -19.09 -0.55 0.11
N ILE A 170 -19.41 -0.24 1.37
CA ILE A 170 -20.04 1.03 1.74
C ILE A 170 -19.01 2.16 1.67
N GLY A 171 -17.82 1.94 2.22
CA GLY A 171 -16.73 2.92 2.19
C GLY A 171 -16.34 3.34 0.78
N VAL A 172 -16.12 2.37 -0.11
CA VAL A 172 -15.79 2.60 -1.52
C VAL A 172 -16.92 3.34 -2.24
N PHE A 173 -18.18 2.95 -2.01
CA PHE A 173 -19.32 3.68 -2.57
C PHE A 173 -19.34 5.15 -2.12
N CYS A 174 -19.19 5.40 -0.82
CA CYS A 174 -19.19 6.74 -0.24
C CYS A 174 -17.99 7.59 -0.67
N LEU A 175 -16.87 6.96 -1.09
CA LEU A 175 -15.71 7.65 -1.65
C LEU A 175 -15.87 8.00 -3.12
N ILE A 176 -16.48 7.10 -3.92
CA ILE A 176 -16.66 7.32 -5.36
C ILE A 176 -17.85 8.25 -5.64
N CYS A 177 -18.92 8.19 -4.83
CA CYS A 177 -20.15 8.95 -5.06
C CYS A 177 -19.92 10.47 -5.22
N PRO A 178 -19.18 11.17 -4.35
CA PRO A 178 -18.88 12.60 -4.52
C PRO A 178 -18.08 12.88 -5.80
N VAL A 179 -17.10 12.03 -6.14
CA VAL A 179 -16.29 12.18 -7.36
C VAL A 179 -17.18 12.13 -8.61
N VAL A 180 -18.14 11.21 -8.65
CA VAL A 180 -19.11 11.08 -9.74
C VAL A 180 -20.14 12.20 -9.75
N ALA A 181 -20.55 12.68 -8.57
CA ALA A 181 -21.49 13.79 -8.44
C ALA A 181 -20.88 15.11 -8.96
N THR A 182 -19.63 15.40 -8.59
CA THR A 182 -18.93 16.63 -9.01
C THR A 182 -18.49 16.57 -10.48
N ASN A 183 -17.88 15.46 -10.91
CA ASN A 183 -17.27 15.37 -12.24
C ASN A 183 -18.19 14.73 -13.30
N GLY A 184 -19.39 14.29 -12.90
CA GLY A 184 -20.34 13.59 -13.74
C GLY A 184 -19.99 12.13 -14.00
N ALA A 185 -21.00 11.34 -14.40
CA ALA A 185 -20.82 9.92 -14.74
C ALA A 185 -19.90 9.70 -15.95
N ALA A 186 -19.73 10.72 -16.79
CA ALA A 186 -18.81 10.69 -17.92
C ALA A 186 -17.35 10.51 -17.48
N ILE A 187 -16.96 10.90 -16.26
CA ILE A 187 -15.59 10.68 -15.76
C ILE A 187 -15.25 9.20 -15.61
N ILE A 188 -16.26 8.37 -15.29
CA ILE A 188 -16.07 6.91 -15.20
C ILE A 188 -15.75 6.37 -16.60
N GLY A 189 -16.47 6.86 -17.63
CA GLY A 189 -16.23 6.50 -19.02
C GLY A 189 -14.89 7.03 -19.55
N SER A 190 -14.52 8.26 -19.21
CA SER A 190 -13.26 8.86 -19.65
C SER A 190 -12.05 8.18 -19.02
N LEU A 191 -12.13 7.79 -17.75
CA LEU A 191 -11.11 6.98 -17.08
C LEU A 191 -11.18 5.49 -17.45
N ALA A 192 -12.28 5.01 -18.04
CA ALA A 192 -12.44 3.60 -18.39
C ALA A 192 -11.34 3.12 -19.35
N MET A 193 -10.92 3.94 -20.32
CA MET A 193 -9.82 3.58 -21.24
C MET A 193 -8.45 3.53 -20.55
N VAL A 194 -8.22 4.43 -19.59
CA VAL A 194 -7.01 4.43 -18.75
C VAL A 194 -6.99 3.17 -17.88
N LEU A 195 -8.12 2.86 -17.21
CA LEU A 195 -8.28 1.67 -16.40
C LEU A 195 -8.14 0.38 -17.23
N LEU A 196 -8.76 0.32 -18.40
CA LEU A 196 -8.67 -0.83 -19.30
C LEU A 196 -7.22 -1.07 -19.71
N THR A 197 -6.49 -0.01 -20.07
CA THR A 197 -5.07 -0.10 -20.38
C THR A 197 -4.26 -0.61 -19.19
N ALA A 198 -4.53 -0.07 -17.98
CA ALA A 198 -3.88 -0.54 -16.76
C ALA A 198 -4.16 -2.04 -16.51
N TYR A 199 -5.41 -2.50 -16.66
CA TYR A 199 -5.76 -3.91 -16.51
C TYR A 199 -5.10 -4.82 -17.55
N ILE A 200 -4.97 -4.38 -18.82
CA ILE A 200 -4.20 -5.10 -19.85
C ILE A 200 -2.73 -5.21 -19.41
N CYS A 201 -2.13 -4.12 -18.95
CA CYS A 201 -0.76 -4.13 -18.43
C CYS A 201 -0.60 -5.04 -17.21
N TYR A 202 -1.55 -5.03 -16.27
CA TYR A 202 -1.54 -5.92 -15.10
C TYR A 202 -1.65 -7.38 -15.51
N PHE A 203 -2.52 -7.70 -16.46
CA PHE A 203 -2.68 -9.05 -16.97
C PHE A 203 -1.41 -9.53 -17.69
N MET A 204 -0.82 -8.69 -18.54
CA MET A 204 0.46 -8.98 -19.19
C MET A 204 1.59 -9.17 -18.18
N HIS A 205 1.68 -8.30 -17.16
CA HIS A 205 2.67 -8.43 -16.10
C HIS A 205 2.47 -9.73 -15.30
N MET A 206 1.23 -10.08 -14.98
CA MET A 206 0.88 -11.33 -14.30
C MET A 206 1.32 -12.56 -15.11
N LEU A 207 1.01 -12.60 -16.41
CA LEU A 207 1.35 -13.72 -17.28
C LEU A 207 2.86 -13.83 -17.57
N ILE A 208 3.55 -12.70 -17.74
CA ILE A 208 4.97 -12.74 -18.11
C ILE A 208 5.81 -12.89 -16.85
N VAL A 209 5.64 -11.99 -15.89
CA VAL A 209 6.55 -11.86 -14.75
C VAL A 209 6.20 -12.86 -13.67
N TYR A 210 4.94 -12.94 -13.24
CA TYR A 210 4.60 -13.86 -12.15
C TYR A 210 4.61 -15.32 -12.59
N SER A 211 4.19 -15.66 -13.82
CA SER A 211 4.32 -17.04 -14.31
C SER A 211 5.79 -17.46 -14.48
N PHE A 212 6.67 -16.55 -14.95
CA PHE A 212 8.10 -16.83 -15.02
C PHE A 212 8.72 -16.97 -13.62
N ALA A 213 8.38 -16.07 -12.70
CA ALA A 213 8.84 -16.11 -11.32
C ALA A 213 8.47 -17.43 -10.63
N VAL A 214 7.21 -17.87 -10.77
CA VAL A 214 6.76 -19.16 -10.23
C VAL A 214 7.50 -20.33 -10.88
N LYS A 215 7.73 -20.29 -12.20
CA LYS A 215 8.48 -21.36 -12.89
C LYS A 215 9.94 -21.48 -12.40
N VAL A 216 10.59 -20.35 -12.10
CA VAL A 216 12.01 -20.32 -11.69
C VAL A 216 12.19 -20.57 -10.19
N MET A 217 11.29 -20.06 -9.36
CA MET A 217 11.44 -20.05 -7.89
C MET A 217 10.45 -20.96 -7.16
N GLY A 218 9.39 -21.42 -7.82
CA GLY A 218 8.36 -22.32 -7.27
C GLY A 218 8.67 -23.81 -7.49
N ALA A 219 9.87 -24.14 -7.96
CA ALA A 219 10.41 -25.48 -8.09
C ALA A 219 11.40 -25.79 -6.96
#